data_AF-A0A7W7CAL9-F1
#
_entry.id   AF-A0A7W7CAL9-F1
#
_cell.length_a   1.000
_cell.length_b   1.000
_cell.length_c   1.000
_cell.angle_alpha   90.00
_cell.angle_beta   90.00
_cell.angle_gamma   90.00
#
_symmetry.space_group_name_H-M   'P 1'
#
loop_
_entity.id
_entity.type
_entity.pdbx_description
1 polymer ?
#
loop_
_entity_poly.entity_id
_entity_poly.type
_entity_poly.pdbx_seq_one_letter_code
_entity_poly.pdbx_strand_id
1 'polypeptide(L)'
;MSATPPRPLAPGDIVTAFSEHLGEWTAAQITGFLPESELAAVLQLDWSGPEPTSLADLGEVRPLRLSHHNWTGDLVHTNWEWVLPRSHRVLGSLPLLGPEQTNSYGSGWYLGHQLATQRRWDAQDTEEPVTPWAAEYTAAEIGQVEPDPALRWLTVRTITELDCAPLVAAFPNLQQLSLSGRMGKLVNAAAFNELAGLRRLEIRELFGMTAADCLLPQRVPRIELIYLYGIPADYATATRREWKPEIPQGVQLTIRGARKPEWVAENLDNPLRDWDGRPDISAALYQESITQFKQTRRAVLAVLADPGADRRTRLVEIGREYGEKFNELDERGEFIMTVEREELFDALAQIVGEQQQEALDLLCEGVELVRDW
;
A
#
# COMPACT_ATOMS: atom_id res chain seq x y z
N MET A 1 -4.12 -12.61 26.24
CA MET A 1 -5.46 -13.01 25.76
C MET A 1 -5.25 -13.54 24.35
N SER A 2 -5.66 -14.77 24.05
CA SER A 2 -5.58 -15.29 22.68
C SER A 2 -6.54 -14.45 21.83
N ALA A 3 -5.99 -13.65 20.91
CA ALA A 3 -6.79 -12.83 20.04
C ALA A 3 -7.54 -13.76 19.06
N THR A 4 -8.81 -13.43 18.82
CA THR A 4 -9.72 -14.23 17.98
C THR A 4 -10.18 -13.39 16.80
N PRO A 5 -10.47 -14.02 15.64
CA PRO A 5 -11.01 -13.33 14.48
C PRO A 5 -12.26 -12.50 14.83
N PRO A 6 -12.38 -11.24 14.37
CA PRO A 6 -13.53 -10.39 14.69
C PRO A 6 -14.87 -10.94 14.21
N ARG A 7 -14.89 -11.61 13.05
CA ARG A 7 -16.00 -12.45 12.59
C ARG A 7 -15.65 -13.92 12.87
N PRO A 8 -16.56 -14.74 13.42
CA PRO A 8 -16.27 -16.13 13.72
C PRO A 8 -15.73 -16.90 12.51
N LEU A 9 -14.54 -17.49 12.67
CA LEU A 9 -13.87 -18.38 11.74
C LEU A 9 -13.21 -19.52 12.53
N ALA A 10 -13.18 -20.71 11.95
CA ALA A 10 -12.51 -21.88 12.49
C ALA A 10 -11.74 -22.64 11.39
N PRO A 11 -10.67 -23.39 11.75
CA PRO A 11 -10.05 -24.30 10.80
C PRO A 11 -11.08 -25.33 10.31
N GLY A 12 -11.07 -25.60 9.01
CA GLY A 12 -12.06 -26.41 8.31
C GLY A 12 -13.16 -25.60 7.63
N ASP A 13 -13.41 -24.35 8.05
CA ASP A 13 -14.44 -23.50 7.45
C ASP A 13 -14.19 -23.28 5.97
N ILE A 14 -15.24 -23.45 5.17
CA ILE A 14 -15.28 -23.17 3.75
C ILE A 14 -15.85 -21.77 3.55
N VAL A 15 -14.99 -20.88 3.07
CA VAL A 15 -15.33 -19.50 2.73
C VAL A 15 -15.61 -19.41 1.24
N THR A 16 -16.66 -18.69 0.85
CA THR A 16 -16.98 -18.42 -0.55
C THR A 16 -17.06 -16.93 -0.83
N ALA A 17 -16.66 -16.54 -2.05
CA ALA A 17 -16.77 -15.17 -2.56
C ALA A 17 -16.92 -15.18 -4.09
N PHE A 18 -17.58 -14.15 -4.61
CA PHE A 18 -17.67 -13.90 -6.04
C PHE A 18 -16.34 -13.39 -6.61
N SER A 19 -15.91 -13.92 -7.76
CA SER A 19 -14.70 -13.50 -8.45
C SER A 19 -15.05 -12.80 -9.76
N GLU A 20 -14.69 -11.52 -9.88
CA GLU A 20 -14.86 -10.74 -11.13
C GLU A 20 -14.07 -11.37 -12.30
N HIS A 21 -12.93 -12.02 -12.01
CA HIS A 21 -12.10 -12.70 -13.03
C HIS A 21 -12.78 -13.92 -13.66
N LEU A 22 -13.67 -14.59 -12.93
CA LEU A 22 -14.38 -15.78 -13.40
C LEU A 22 -15.83 -15.49 -13.76
N GLY A 23 -16.42 -14.40 -13.25
CA GLY A 23 -17.85 -14.18 -13.29
C GLY A 23 -18.64 -15.21 -12.46
N GLU A 24 -17.97 -15.92 -11.55
CA GLU A 24 -18.48 -17.06 -10.79
C GLU A 24 -18.11 -16.94 -9.31
N TRP A 25 -18.81 -17.68 -8.46
CA TRP A 25 -18.42 -17.88 -7.07
C TRP A 25 -17.26 -18.84 -6.98
N THR A 26 -16.40 -18.62 -5.99
CA THR A 26 -15.21 -19.43 -5.71
C THR A 26 -15.19 -19.83 -4.24
N ALA A 27 -14.33 -20.79 -3.88
CA ALA A 27 -14.23 -21.30 -2.53
C ALA A 27 -12.77 -21.40 -2.04
N ALA A 28 -12.59 -21.25 -0.74
CA ALA A 28 -11.35 -21.50 -0.02
C ALA A 28 -11.65 -22.15 1.34
N GLN A 29 -10.67 -22.86 1.90
CA GLN A 29 -10.74 -23.41 3.25
C GLN A 29 -9.81 -22.64 4.19
N ILE A 30 -10.31 -22.31 5.38
CA ILE A 30 -9.47 -21.87 6.50
C ILE A 30 -8.73 -23.08 7.05
N THR A 31 -7.41 -23.08 7.06
CA THR A 31 -6.61 -24.21 7.53
C THR A 31 -6.01 -24.01 8.90
N GLY A 32 -5.87 -22.76 9.34
CA GLY A 32 -5.23 -22.40 10.60
C GLY A 32 -5.16 -20.89 10.82
N PHE A 33 -4.51 -20.48 11.91
CA PHE A 33 -4.34 -19.07 12.28
C PHE A 33 -2.93 -18.79 12.77
N LEU A 34 -2.49 -17.55 12.59
CA LEU A 34 -1.30 -16.97 13.21
C LEU A 34 -1.76 -15.80 14.10
N PRO A 35 -2.14 -16.06 15.37
CA PRO A 35 -2.80 -15.05 16.21
C PRO A 35 -1.94 -13.84 16.53
N GLU A 36 -0.62 -14.00 16.57
CA GLU A 36 0.33 -12.92 16.86
C GLU A 36 0.37 -11.86 15.75
N SER A 37 0.09 -12.27 14.52
CA SER A 37 0.06 -11.39 13.33
C SER A 37 -1.37 -11.11 12.85
N GLU A 38 -2.38 -11.59 13.57
CA GLU A 38 -3.80 -11.42 13.18
C GLU A 38 -4.12 -12.01 11.78
N LEU A 39 -3.49 -13.15 11.44
CA LEU A 39 -3.66 -13.80 10.13
C LEU A 39 -4.40 -15.14 10.22
N ALA A 40 -5.09 -15.48 9.13
CA ALA A 40 -5.67 -16.78 8.86
C ALA A 40 -4.94 -17.43 7.68
N ALA A 41 -4.60 -18.71 7.80
CA ALA A 41 -4.07 -19.49 6.69
C ALA A 41 -5.24 -19.96 5.81
N VAL A 42 -5.22 -19.59 4.53
CA VAL A 42 -6.33 -19.77 3.59
C VAL A 42 -5.86 -20.57 2.37
N LEU A 43 -6.48 -21.72 2.15
CA LEU A 43 -6.21 -22.63 1.04
C LEU A 43 -7.29 -22.46 -0.02
N GLN A 44 -6.96 -21.91 -1.19
CA GLN A 44 -7.94 -21.81 -2.28
C GLN A 44 -8.26 -23.19 -2.85
N LEU A 45 -9.53 -23.39 -3.23
CA LEU A 45 -10.01 -24.65 -3.79
C LEU A 45 -10.13 -24.53 -5.30
N ASP A 46 -9.94 -25.64 -5.99
CA ASP A 46 -10.21 -25.78 -7.42
C ASP A 46 -11.72 -25.93 -7.63
N TRP A 47 -12.43 -24.84 -7.39
CA TRP A 47 -13.88 -24.79 -7.49
C TRP A 47 -14.35 -23.40 -7.90
N SER A 48 -15.21 -23.35 -8.92
CA SER A 48 -16.07 -22.21 -9.15
C SER A 48 -17.40 -22.62 -9.75
N GLY A 49 -18.41 -21.78 -9.60
CA GLY A 49 -19.71 -21.98 -10.22
C GLY A 49 -20.76 -20.95 -9.79
N PRO A 50 -22.05 -21.28 -9.92
CA PRO A 50 -23.15 -20.46 -9.39
C PRO A 50 -23.03 -20.22 -7.88
N GLU A 51 -23.77 -19.25 -7.35
CA GLU A 51 -23.77 -18.95 -5.91
C GLU A 51 -24.13 -20.20 -5.08
N PRO A 52 -23.21 -20.73 -4.26
CA PRO A 52 -23.51 -21.92 -3.48
C PRO A 52 -24.43 -21.57 -2.31
N THR A 53 -25.32 -22.46 -1.94
CA THR A 53 -26.21 -22.29 -0.77
C THR A 53 -25.91 -23.31 0.33
N SER A 54 -25.21 -24.39 -0.02
CA SER A 54 -24.75 -25.43 0.90
C SER A 54 -23.43 -26.06 0.44
N LEU A 55 -22.75 -26.78 1.33
CA LEU A 55 -21.56 -27.57 0.97
C LEU A 55 -21.84 -28.63 -0.11
N ALA A 56 -23.10 -29.08 -0.26
CA ALA A 56 -23.44 -30.06 -1.29
C ALA A 56 -23.29 -29.48 -2.72
N ASP A 57 -23.48 -28.17 -2.88
CA ASP A 57 -23.36 -27.46 -4.15
C ASP A 57 -21.91 -27.43 -4.66
N LEU A 58 -20.94 -27.70 -3.77
CA LEU A 58 -19.52 -27.72 -4.11
C LEU A 58 -19.09 -29.05 -4.76
N GLY A 59 -19.86 -30.12 -4.57
CA GLY A 59 -19.48 -31.46 -5.03
C GLY A 59 -18.17 -31.94 -4.40
N GLU A 60 -17.35 -32.63 -5.19
CA GLU A 60 -16.01 -33.03 -4.77
C GLU A 60 -15.03 -31.86 -4.97
N VAL A 61 -14.62 -31.23 -3.87
CA VAL A 61 -13.63 -30.14 -3.90
C VAL A 61 -12.23 -30.62 -3.57
N ARG A 62 -11.25 -30.02 -4.25
CA ARG A 62 -9.83 -30.32 -4.07
C ARG A 62 -9.07 -29.01 -3.91
N PRO A 63 -7.91 -29.01 -3.23
CA PRO A 63 -7.04 -27.84 -3.19
C PRO A 63 -6.61 -27.42 -4.60
N LEU A 64 -6.62 -26.11 -4.87
CA LEU A 64 -6.10 -25.56 -6.11
C LEU A 64 -4.59 -25.78 -6.19
N ARG A 65 -4.16 -26.40 -7.29
CA ARG A 65 -2.76 -26.62 -7.62
C ARG A 65 -2.38 -25.87 -8.87
N LEU A 66 -1.23 -25.23 -8.80
CA LEU A 66 -0.73 -24.37 -9.85
C LEU A 66 0.31 -25.09 -10.69
N SER A 67 0.16 -25.05 -12.01
CA SER A 67 1.11 -25.62 -12.97
C SER A 67 1.55 -24.62 -14.05
N HIS A 68 1.17 -23.36 -13.88
CA HIS A 68 1.50 -22.30 -14.83
C HIS A 68 2.85 -21.64 -14.54
N HIS A 69 3.51 -21.14 -15.59
CA HIS A 69 4.81 -20.48 -15.50
C HIS A 69 5.86 -21.30 -14.74
N ASN A 70 6.29 -20.84 -13.56
CA ASN A 70 7.33 -21.47 -12.73
C ASN A 70 6.77 -22.43 -11.66
N TRP A 71 5.47 -22.68 -11.66
CA TRP A 71 4.82 -23.54 -10.66
C TRP A 71 4.72 -24.99 -11.11
N THR A 72 4.93 -25.91 -10.17
CA THR A 72 5.04 -27.36 -10.44
C THR A 72 4.12 -28.18 -9.54
N GLY A 73 2.87 -27.74 -9.40
CA GLY A 73 1.85 -28.35 -8.55
C GLY A 73 1.68 -27.70 -7.19
N ASP A 74 2.21 -26.49 -7.00
CA ASP A 74 2.17 -25.71 -5.77
C ASP A 74 0.72 -25.41 -5.33
N LEU A 75 0.48 -25.47 -4.02
CA LEU A 75 -0.83 -25.12 -3.45
C LEU A 75 -0.99 -23.61 -3.39
N VAL A 76 -2.19 -23.13 -3.71
CA VAL A 76 -2.56 -21.73 -3.42
C VAL A 76 -2.95 -21.62 -1.94
N HIS A 77 -1.93 -21.53 -1.09
CA HIS A 77 -2.09 -21.48 0.37
C HIS A 77 -1.39 -20.25 0.93
N THR A 78 -2.16 -19.29 1.43
CA THR A 78 -1.63 -17.97 1.81
C THR A 78 -2.20 -17.50 3.15
N ASN A 79 -1.37 -16.86 3.97
CA ASN A 79 -1.81 -16.15 5.16
C ASN A 79 -2.38 -14.79 4.75
N TRP A 80 -3.65 -14.55 5.09
CA TRP A 80 -4.38 -13.29 4.90
C TRP A 80 -4.87 -12.76 6.24
N GLU A 81 -5.30 -11.51 6.28
CA GLU A 81 -5.85 -10.89 7.48
C GLU A 81 -7.07 -11.68 7.96
N TRP A 82 -7.15 -12.03 9.25
CA TRP A 82 -8.22 -12.87 9.77
C TRP A 82 -9.60 -12.18 9.84
N VAL A 83 -9.70 -10.94 9.37
CA VAL A 83 -10.97 -10.22 9.25
C VAL A 83 -11.66 -10.69 7.98
N LEU A 84 -12.65 -11.56 8.11
CA LEU A 84 -13.41 -12.04 6.96
C LEU A 84 -14.16 -10.87 6.28
N PRO A 85 -13.89 -10.55 5.00
CA PRO A 85 -14.52 -9.41 4.33
C PRO A 85 -16.03 -9.58 4.20
N ARG A 86 -16.79 -8.48 4.11
CA ARG A 86 -18.26 -8.51 4.00
C ARG A 86 -18.77 -9.22 2.77
N SER A 87 -18.00 -9.18 1.68
CA SER A 87 -18.29 -9.91 0.45
C SER A 87 -18.09 -11.42 0.56
N HIS A 88 -17.53 -11.91 1.68
CA HIS A 88 -17.25 -13.31 1.94
C HIS A 88 -18.20 -13.89 3.00
N ARG A 89 -18.52 -15.17 2.83
CA ARG A 89 -19.38 -15.93 3.75
C ARG A 89 -18.82 -17.32 4.02
N VAL A 90 -19.02 -17.79 5.25
CA VAL A 90 -18.76 -19.18 5.64
C VAL A 90 -19.96 -20.02 5.20
N LEU A 91 -19.71 -21.04 4.38
CA LEU A 91 -20.71 -21.95 3.83
C LEU A 91 -20.95 -23.17 4.73
N GLY A 92 -19.94 -23.57 5.48
CA GLY A 92 -19.92 -24.76 6.34
C GLY A 92 -18.47 -25.14 6.64
N SER A 93 -18.25 -26.34 7.19
CA SER A 93 -16.91 -26.84 7.53
C SER A 93 -16.68 -28.23 6.91
N LEU A 94 -15.44 -28.47 6.47
CA LEU A 94 -14.96 -29.75 5.96
C LEU A 94 -13.67 -30.15 6.69
N PRO A 95 -13.30 -31.45 6.72
CA PRO A 95 -11.95 -31.86 7.10
C PRO A 95 -10.89 -31.11 6.30
N LEU A 96 -9.73 -30.87 6.91
CA LEU A 96 -8.65 -30.14 6.25
C LEU A 96 -8.18 -30.88 4.98
N LEU A 97 -8.16 -30.16 3.87
CA LEU A 97 -7.76 -30.66 2.56
C LEU A 97 -6.27 -30.43 2.27
N GLY A 98 -5.56 -29.74 3.17
CA GLY A 98 -4.15 -29.41 3.05
C GLY A 98 -3.49 -29.14 4.41
N PRO A 99 -2.24 -28.66 4.41
CA PRO A 99 -1.51 -28.32 5.63
C PRO A 99 -2.24 -27.26 6.46
N GLU A 100 -2.05 -27.27 7.78
CA GLU A 100 -2.64 -26.25 8.66
C GLU A 100 -2.04 -24.86 8.44
N GLN A 101 -0.75 -24.79 8.13
CA GLN A 101 0.04 -23.55 8.04
C GLN A 101 0.72 -23.39 6.68
N THR A 102 1.05 -22.15 6.35
CA THR A 102 1.80 -21.75 5.16
C THR A 102 2.81 -20.67 5.51
N ASN A 103 3.88 -20.56 4.72
CA ASN A 103 4.86 -19.48 4.80
C ASN A 103 4.64 -18.42 3.70
N SER A 104 3.54 -18.51 2.94
CA SER A 104 3.17 -17.48 1.96
C SER A 104 2.27 -16.44 2.61
N TYR A 105 2.46 -15.17 2.27
CA TYR A 105 1.71 -14.04 2.83
C TYR A 105 1.09 -13.22 1.70
N GLY A 106 -0.10 -12.70 1.95
CA GLY A 106 -0.81 -11.83 1.03
C GLY A 106 -1.76 -10.91 1.79
N SER A 107 -2.44 -10.04 1.06
CA SER A 107 -3.45 -9.14 1.64
C SER A 107 -4.70 -9.10 0.79
N GLY A 108 -5.83 -8.80 1.44
CA GLY A 108 -7.03 -8.39 0.74
C GLY A 108 -7.88 -9.50 0.14
N TRP A 109 -7.71 -10.77 0.49
CA TRP A 109 -8.71 -11.81 0.16
C TRP A 109 -9.13 -11.87 -1.32
N TYR A 110 -8.20 -11.79 -2.26
CA TYR A 110 -8.49 -11.86 -3.70
C TYR A 110 -8.72 -13.31 -4.16
N LEU A 111 -9.90 -13.85 -3.86
CA LEU A 111 -10.29 -15.19 -4.29
C LEU A 111 -10.58 -15.28 -5.80
N GLY A 112 -10.10 -16.38 -6.41
CA GLY A 112 -10.42 -16.72 -7.80
C GLY A 112 -9.46 -16.19 -8.86
N HIS A 113 -8.62 -15.19 -8.55
CA HIS A 113 -7.61 -14.71 -9.52
C HIS A 113 -6.68 -15.85 -9.97
N GLN A 114 -6.11 -16.61 -9.02
CA GLN A 114 -5.21 -17.71 -9.37
C GLN A 114 -5.92 -18.87 -10.07
N LEU A 115 -7.18 -19.14 -9.71
CA LEU A 115 -7.99 -20.15 -10.40
C LEU A 115 -8.25 -19.75 -11.85
N ALA A 116 -8.60 -18.47 -12.10
CA ALA A 116 -8.77 -17.94 -13.45
C ALA A 116 -7.49 -18.08 -14.28
N THR A 117 -6.34 -17.68 -13.72
CA THR A 117 -5.04 -17.80 -14.41
C THR A 117 -4.69 -19.26 -14.70
N GLN A 118 -4.94 -20.18 -13.76
CA GLN A 118 -4.72 -21.60 -13.96
C GLN A 118 -5.60 -22.18 -15.07
N ARG A 119 -6.90 -21.84 -15.09
CA ARG A 119 -7.80 -22.31 -16.16
C ARG A 119 -7.41 -21.82 -17.54
N ARG A 120 -6.95 -20.56 -17.64
CA ARG A 120 -6.44 -20.01 -18.91
C ARG A 120 -5.19 -20.73 -19.37
N TRP A 121 -4.28 -21.01 -18.45
CA TRP A 121 -3.09 -21.81 -18.72
C TRP A 121 -3.44 -23.21 -19.22
N ASP A 122 -4.37 -23.91 -18.55
CA ASP A 122 -4.82 -25.25 -18.95
C ASP A 122 -5.51 -25.24 -20.32
N ALA A 123 -6.22 -24.14 -20.65
CA ALA A 123 -6.82 -23.91 -21.95
C ALA A 123 -5.81 -23.45 -23.03
N GLN A 124 -4.55 -23.24 -22.68
CA GLN A 124 -3.51 -22.68 -23.55
C GLN A 124 -3.87 -21.31 -24.12
N ASP A 125 -4.64 -20.52 -23.36
CA ASP A 125 -4.98 -19.15 -23.69
C ASP A 125 -3.81 -18.22 -23.36
N THR A 126 -3.17 -17.70 -24.41
CA THR A 126 -2.01 -16.79 -24.32
C THR A 126 -2.38 -15.32 -24.52
N GLU A 127 -3.66 -14.98 -24.68
CA GLU A 127 -4.05 -13.57 -24.83
C GLU A 127 -3.86 -12.82 -23.51
N GLU A 128 -3.82 -11.49 -23.55
CA GLU A 128 -3.84 -10.71 -22.31
C GLU A 128 -5.25 -10.75 -21.71
N PRO A 129 -5.40 -10.99 -20.39
CA PRO A 129 -6.72 -10.99 -19.78
C PRO A 129 -7.34 -9.60 -19.90
N VAL A 130 -8.50 -9.52 -20.53
CA VAL A 130 -9.26 -8.28 -20.61
C VAL A 130 -9.92 -8.04 -19.25
N THR A 131 -9.52 -6.96 -18.56
CA THR A 131 -10.13 -6.52 -17.30
C THR A 131 -10.87 -5.20 -17.51
N PRO A 132 -12.00 -5.19 -18.25
CA PRO A 132 -12.71 -3.94 -18.57
C PRO A 132 -13.27 -3.23 -17.33
N TRP A 133 -13.36 -3.92 -16.21
CA TRP A 133 -13.77 -3.35 -14.92
C TRP A 133 -12.63 -2.69 -14.15
N ALA A 134 -11.38 -2.72 -14.64
CA ALA A 134 -10.20 -2.19 -13.94
C ALA A 134 -9.39 -1.25 -14.83
N ALA A 135 -8.93 -0.14 -14.25
CA ALA A 135 -8.08 0.83 -14.92
C ALA A 135 -7.07 1.45 -13.96
N GLU A 136 -5.96 1.90 -14.53
CA GLU A 136 -4.92 2.63 -13.83
C GLU A 136 -4.60 3.92 -14.59
N TYR A 137 -4.55 5.04 -13.86
CA TYR A 137 -4.24 6.36 -14.39
C TYR A 137 -3.28 7.11 -13.47
N THR A 138 -2.62 8.11 -14.02
CA THR A 138 -2.01 9.20 -13.26
C THR A 138 -3.06 10.28 -12.96
N ALA A 139 -2.79 11.15 -11.98
CA ALA A 139 -3.67 12.27 -11.69
C ALA A 139 -3.92 13.19 -12.91
N ALA A 140 -2.92 13.35 -13.78
CA ALA A 140 -3.00 14.20 -14.97
C ALA A 140 -3.95 13.61 -16.04
N GLU A 141 -4.03 12.28 -16.12
CA GLU A 141 -4.88 11.58 -17.09
C GLU A 141 -6.35 11.61 -16.69
N ILE A 142 -6.66 11.55 -15.39
CA ILE A 142 -8.05 11.48 -14.88
C ILE A 142 -8.95 12.59 -15.45
N GLY A 143 -8.45 13.81 -15.58
CA GLY A 143 -9.23 14.93 -16.13
C GLY A 143 -9.59 14.81 -17.62
N GLN A 144 -9.01 13.83 -18.32
CA GLN A 144 -9.18 13.60 -19.76
C GLN A 144 -9.93 12.29 -20.06
N VAL A 145 -10.13 11.44 -19.05
CA VAL A 145 -10.79 10.14 -19.22
C VAL A 145 -12.30 10.33 -19.35
N GLU A 146 -12.89 9.69 -20.36
CA GLU A 146 -14.34 9.66 -20.51
C GLU A 146 -14.99 8.86 -19.37
N PRO A 147 -16.15 9.29 -18.85
CA PRO A 147 -16.88 8.52 -17.85
C PRO A 147 -17.15 7.08 -18.30
N ASP A 148 -16.75 6.11 -17.50
CA ASP A 148 -17.01 4.70 -17.74
C ASP A 148 -17.80 4.08 -16.57
N PRO A 149 -19.12 3.85 -16.74
CA PRO A 149 -19.92 3.23 -15.71
C PRO A 149 -19.65 1.73 -15.54
N ALA A 150 -18.91 1.08 -16.46
CA ALA A 150 -18.48 -0.31 -16.31
C ALA A 150 -17.30 -0.44 -15.35
N LEU A 151 -16.48 0.61 -15.20
CA LEU A 151 -15.33 0.62 -14.31
C LEU A 151 -15.74 0.38 -12.85
N ARG A 152 -15.05 -0.57 -12.21
CA ARG A 152 -15.26 -0.95 -10.81
C ARG A 152 -14.00 -0.74 -9.97
N TRP A 153 -12.82 -0.93 -10.55
CA TRP A 153 -11.54 -0.82 -9.85
C TRP A 153 -10.71 0.27 -10.50
N LEU A 154 -10.32 1.25 -9.70
CA LEU A 154 -9.54 2.38 -10.19
C LEU A 154 -8.31 2.57 -9.30
N THR A 155 -7.14 2.58 -9.93
CA THR A 155 -5.90 3.02 -9.30
C THR A 155 -5.50 4.36 -9.90
N VAL A 156 -5.29 5.37 -9.06
CA VAL A 156 -4.71 6.66 -9.45
C VAL A 156 -3.38 6.84 -8.75
N ARG A 157 -2.31 6.98 -9.53
CA ARG A 157 -0.94 7.17 -9.03
C ARG A 157 -0.45 8.60 -9.26
N THR A 158 0.73 8.87 -8.69
CA THR A 158 1.50 10.11 -8.89
C THR A 158 0.69 11.38 -8.64
N ILE A 159 -0.25 11.33 -7.69
CA ILE A 159 -1.09 12.48 -7.35
C ILE A 159 -0.26 13.55 -6.66
N THR A 160 -0.22 14.73 -7.27
CA THR A 160 0.25 15.99 -6.67
C THR A 160 -0.93 16.80 -6.15
N GLU A 161 -1.99 16.90 -6.94
CA GLU A 161 -3.30 17.45 -6.56
C GLU A 161 -4.39 16.73 -7.37
N LEU A 162 -5.49 16.35 -6.73
CA LEU A 162 -6.63 15.69 -7.37
C LEU A 162 -7.94 16.18 -6.77
N ASP A 163 -8.82 16.74 -7.61
CA ASP A 163 -10.22 16.99 -7.23
C ASP A 163 -11.01 15.68 -7.32
N CYS A 164 -11.53 15.23 -6.18
CA CYS A 164 -12.24 13.97 -6.07
C CYS A 164 -13.67 14.02 -6.60
N ALA A 165 -14.28 15.21 -6.69
CA ALA A 165 -15.67 15.32 -7.13
C ALA A 165 -15.86 14.94 -8.63
N PRO A 166 -15.05 15.44 -9.57
CA PRO A 166 -15.10 14.98 -10.97
C PRO A 166 -14.80 13.49 -11.13
N LEU A 167 -13.84 12.96 -10.36
CA LEU A 167 -13.50 11.53 -10.39
C LEU A 167 -14.71 10.66 -10.02
N VAL A 168 -15.38 11.01 -8.91
CA VAL A 168 -16.57 10.27 -8.46
C VAL A 168 -17.72 10.39 -9.46
N ALA A 169 -17.90 11.56 -10.07
CA ALA A 169 -18.90 11.77 -11.10
C ALA A 169 -18.63 10.95 -12.38
N ALA A 170 -17.36 10.81 -12.78
CA ALA A 170 -16.97 10.03 -13.95
C ALA A 170 -17.10 8.51 -13.71
N PHE A 171 -16.84 8.05 -12.48
CA PHE A 171 -16.81 6.62 -12.13
C PHE A 171 -17.72 6.31 -10.93
N PRO A 172 -19.05 6.41 -11.08
CA PRO A 172 -19.99 6.28 -9.96
C PRO A 172 -20.12 4.86 -9.41
N ASN A 173 -19.69 3.84 -10.15
CA ASN A 173 -19.86 2.42 -9.81
C ASN A 173 -18.62 1.77 -9.19
N LEU A 174 -17.64 2.56 -8.77
CA LEU A 174 -16.42 2.04 -8.16
C LEU A 174 -16.71 1.17 -6.93
N GLN A 175 -16.07 0.00 -6.92
CA GLN A 175 -16.00 -0.93 -5.80
C GLN A 175 -14.62 -0.90 -5.15
N GLN A 176 -13.56 -0.54 -5.89
CA GLN A 176 -12.21 -0.42 -5.37
C GLN A 176 -11.58 0.88 -5.87
N LEU A 177 -11.01 1.65 -4.95
CA LEU A 177 -10.31 2.89 -5.25
C LEU A 177 -8.97 2.89 -4.51
N SER A 178 -7.88 2.99 -5.27
CA SER A 178 -6.52 3.13 -4.73
C SER A 178 -5.93 4.45 -5.22
N LEU A 179 -5.52 5.29 -4.27
CA LEU A 179 -4.97 6.61 -4.53
C LEU A 179 -3.58 6.71 -3.91
N SER A 180 -2.57 7.04 -4.71
CA SER A 180 -1.21 7.23 -4.24
C SER A 180 -0.55 8.47 -4.81
N GLY A 181 0.22 9.15 -3.96
CA GLY A 181 1.04 10.29 -4.34
C GLY A 181 2.35 10.32 -3.56
N ARG A 182 2.99 11.48 -3.56
CA ARG A 182 4.17 11.78 -2.76
C ARG A 182 3.94 13.13 -2.10
N MET A 183 3.33 13.13 -0.92
CA MET A 183 2.82 14.33 -0.25
C MET A 183 1.78 15.11 -1.09
N GLY A 184 0.96 14.38 -1.87
CA GLY A 184 -0.05 14.97 -2.74
C GLY A 184 -1.25 15.52 -1.98
N LYS A 185 -2.16 16.20 -2.68
CA LYS A 185 -3.40 16.77 -2.12
C LYS A 185 -4.64 16.18 -2.77
N LEU A 186 -5.63 15.85 -1.94
CA LEU A 186 -6.99 15.58 -2.35
C LEU A 186 -7.87 16.78 -1.99
N VAL A 187 -8.69 17.20 -2.95
CA VAL A 187 -9.68 18.27 -2.78
C VAL A 187 -11.07 17.67 -2.97
N ASN A 188 -12.06 18.15 -2.22
CA ASN A 188 -13.44 17.62 -2.24
C ASN A 188 -13.54 16.10 -1.94
N ALA A 189 -12.67 15.58 -1.08
CA ALA A 189 -12.62 14.15 -0.75
C ALA A 189 -13.92 13.62 -0.11
N ALA A 190 -14.74 14.50 0.49
CA ALA A 190 -16.09 14.14 0.93
C ALA A 190 -16.95 13.48 -0.16
N ALA A 191 -16.68 13.74 -1.45
CA ALA A 191 -17.36 13.13 -2.59
C ALA A 191 -17.31 11.60 -2.60
N PHE A 192 -16.30 10.97 -1.98
CA PHE A 192 -16.25 9.51 -1.85
C PHE A 192 -17.46 8.92 -1.10
N ASN A 193 -18.18 9.71 -0.30
CA ASN A 193 -19.44 9.33 0.34
C ASN A 193 -20.63 9.17 -0.64
N GLU A 194 -20.42 9.38 -1.94
CA GLU A 194 -21.40 9.11 -2.99
C GLU A 194 -21.22 7.72 -3.63
N LEU A 195 -20.06 7.08 -3.42
CA LEU A 195 -19.73 5.75 -3.93
C LEU A 195 -20.35 4.66 -3.06
N ALA A 196 -21.68 4.54 -3.04
CA ALA A 196 -22.39 3.54 -2.22
C ALA A 196 -21.99 2.07 -2.53
N GLY A 197 -21.39 1.84 -3.71
CA GLY A 197 -20.83 0.56 -4.13
C GLY A 197 -19.42 0.24 -3.60
N LEU A 198 -18.73 1.23 -3.02
CA LEU A 198 -17.32 1.11 -2.63
C LEU A 198 -17.13 0.05 -1.55
N ARG A 199 -16.25 -0.91 -1.84
CA ARG A 199 -15.82 -1.99 -0.96
C ARG A 199 -14.44 -1.72 -0.37
N ARG A 200 -13.56 -1.07 -1.14
CA ARG A 200 -12.16 -0.88 -0.75
C ARG A 200 -11.69 0.52 -1.07
N LEU A 201 -11.06 1.13 -0.08
CA LEU A 201 -10.38 2.40 -0.22
C LEU A 201 -8.95 2.28 0.29
N GLU A 202 -8.00 2.57 -0.59
CA GLU A 202 -6.59 2.75 -0.23
C GLU A 202 -6.15 4.17 -0.54
N ILE A 203 -5.55 4.84 0.44
CA ILE A 203 -4.97 6.18 0.29
C ILE A 203 -3.56 6.16 0.87
N ARG A 204 -2.57 6.55 0.06
CA ARG A 204 -1.15 6.53 0.42
C ARG A 204 -0.48 7.87 0.12
N GLU A 205 0.10 8.50 1.13
CA GLU A 205 0.89 9.73 1.01
C GLU A 205 0.11 10.90 0.39
N LEU A 206 -1.14 11.07 0.84
CA LEU A 206 -2.06 12.11 0.37
C LEU A 206 -2.68 12.89 1.53
N PHE A 207 -2.75 14.21 1.35
CA PHE A 207 -3.18 15.22 2.32
C PHE A 207 -4.33 16.06 1.75
N GLY A 208 -4.71 17.14 2.42
CA GLY A 208 -5.82 18.03 1.99
C GLY A 208 -7.20 17.63 2.52
N MET A 209 -7.37 16.37 2.94
CA MET A 209 -8.55 15.91 3.67
C MET A 209 -8.59 16.46 5.10
N THR A 210 -9.80 16.71 5.59
CA THR A 210 -10.06 17.10 6.98
C THR A 210 -11.02 16.10 7.64
N ALA A 211 -11.23 16.22 8.95
CA ALA A 211 -12.25 15.42 9.64
C ALA A 211 -13.67 15.47 9.01
N ALA A 212 -14.02 16.54 8.30
CA ALA A 212 -15.32 16.69 7.62
C ALA A 212 -15.45 15.82 6.35
N ASP A 213 -14.32 15.42 5.76
CA ASP A 213 -14.28 14.60 4.54
C ASP A 213 -14.40 13.10 4.82
N CYS A 214 -14.43 12.70 6.10
CA CYS A 214 -14.43 11.30 6.52
C CYS A 214 -15.51 10.49 5.80
N LEU A 215 -15.14 9.31 5.28
CA LEU A 215 -16.12 8.33 4.81
C LEU A 215 -17.00 7.89 5.99
N LEU A 216 -18.30 7.79 5.75
CA LEU A 216 -19.29 7.44 6.76
C LEU A 216 -19.91 6.06 6.46
N PRO A 217 -19.96 5.12 7.42
CA PRO A 217 -20.53 3.79 7.22
C PRO A 217 -21.93 3.78 6.59
N GLN A 218 -22.81 4.72 6.97
CA GLN A 218 -24.16 4.81 6.40
C GLN A 218 -24.20 5.26 4.93
N ARG A 219 -23.14 5.91 4.44
CA ARG A 219 -23.04 6.42 3.05
C ARG A 219 -22.39 5.39 2.13
N VAL A 220 -21.43 4.63 2.65
CA VAL A 220 -20.65 3.62 1.94
C VAL A 220 -20.73 2.25 2.65
N PRO A 221 -21.93 1.65 2.75
CA PRO A 221 -22.18 0.50 3.62
C PRO A 221 -21.47 -0.79 3.19
N ARG A 222 -20.93 -0.83 1.97
CA ARG A 222 -20.26 -2.02 1.41
C ARG A 222 -18.77 -2.08 1.69
N ILE A 223 -18.19 -1.06 2.32
CA ILE A 223 -16.79 -1.04 2.69
C ILE A 223 -16.46 -2.27 3.54
N GLU A 224 -15.39 -2.95 3.15
CA GLU A 224 -14.77 -4.08 3.84
C GLU A 224 -13.27 -3.85 4.08
N LEU A 225 -12.64 -2.89 3.40
CA LEU A 225 -11.24 -2.53 3.60
C LEU A 225 -11.03 -1.01 3.52
N ILE A 226 -10.40 -0.46 4.56
CA ILE A 226 -9.85 0.90 4.56
C ILE A 226 -8.37 0.80 4.92
N TYR A 227 -7.51 1.21 3.99
CA TYR A 227 -6.07 1.33 4.20
C TYR A 227 -5.65 2.78 4.00
N LEU A 228 -5.14 3.40 5.07
CA LEU A 228 -4.65 4.77 5.05
C LEU A 228 -3.20 4.80 5.55
N TYR A 229 -2.30 5.34 4.73
CA TYR A 229 -0.89 5.52 5.06
C TYR A 229 -0.47 6.94 4.70
N GLY A 230 0.19 7.66 5.61
CA GLY A 230 0.68 9.00 5.28
C GLY A 230 -0.45 10.00 5.00
N ILE A 231 -1.35 10.18 5.96
CA ILE A 231 -2.57 11.00 5.83
C ILE A 231 -2.70 12.05 6.95
N PRO A 232 -3.58 13.06 6.82
CA PRO A 232 -3.84 14.03 7.89
C PRO A 232 -4.32 13.36 9.20
N ALA A 233 -3.76 13.80 10.32
CA ALA A 233 -4.02 13.23 11.65
C ALA A 233 -5.47 13.40 12.11
N ASP A 234 -6.13 14.48 11.72
CA ASP A 234 -7.54 14.73 12.02
C ASP A 234 -8.47 13.79 11.21
N TYR A 235 -8.20 13.61 9.91
CA TYR A 235 -8.89 12.64 9.06
C TYR A 235 -8.70 11.20 9.56
N ALA A 236 -7.46 10.84 9.95
CA ALA A 236 -7.15 9.56 10.57
C ALA A 236 -7.97 9.33 11.84
N THR A 237 -8.08 10.35 12.69
CA THR A 237 -8.83 10.30 13.96
C THR A 237 -10.32 10.13 13.72
N ALA A 238 -10.89 10.91 12.79
CA ALA A 238 -12.28 10.79 12.38
C ALA A 238 -12.57 9.38 11.82
N THR A 239 -11.74 8.90 10.90
CA THR A 239 -11.91 7.56 10.31
C THR A 239 -11.87 6.46 11.38
N ARG A 240 -10.93 6.52 12.34
CA ARG A 240 -10.90 5.56 13.45
C ARG A 240 -12.18 5.58 14.28
N ARG A 241 -12.75 6.76 14.53
CA ARG A 241 -13.98 6.91 15.32
C ARG A 241 -15.17 6.26 14.61
N GLU A 242 -15.32 6.51 13.31
CA GLU A 242 -16.46 6.01 12.52
C GLU A 242 -16.35 4.51 12.22
N TRP A 243 -15.15 3.99 11.92
CA TRP A 243 -14.99 2.64 11.34
C TRP A 243 -14.52 1.56 12.31
N LYS A 244 -13.97 1.90 13.49
CA LYS A 244 -13.63 0.89 14.50
C LYS A 244 -14.84 0.02 14.91
N PRO A 245 -16.06 0.57 15.11
CA PRO A 245 -17.24 -0.24 15.41
C PRO A 245 -17.63 -1.24 14.30
N GLU A 246 -17.16 -1.02 13.07
CA GLU A 246 -17.47 -1.84 11.90
C GLU A 246 -16.49 -3.04 11.74
N ILE A 247 -15.40 -3.08 12.51
CA ILE A 247 -14.40 -4.19 12.45
C ILE A 247 -15.04 -5.55 12.76
N PRO A 248 -15.85 -5.72 13.84
CA PRO A 248 -16.58 -6.97 14.07
C PRO A 248 -17.55 -7.35 12.95
N GLN A 249 -17.92 -6.40 12.08
CA GLN A 249 -18.79 -6.59 10.93
C GLN A 249 -18.00 -6.86 9.63
N GLY A 250 -16.71 -7.22 9.73
CA GLY A 250 -15.91 -7.60 8.57
C GLY A 250 -15.24 -6.43 7.83
N VAL A 251 -14.94 -5.33 8.54
CA VAL A 251 -14.11 -4.24 8.01
C VAL A 251 -12.68 -4.38 8.50
N GLN A 252 -11.75 -4.51 7.56
CA GLN A 252 -10.33 -4.39 7.83
C GLN A 252 -9.94 -2.90 7.82
N LEU A 253 -9.48 -2.40 8.97
CA LEU A 253 -9.08 -1.00 9.15
C LEU A 253 -7.60 -0.89 9.47
N THR A 254 -6.81 -0.41 8.51
CA THR A 254 -5.38 -0.10 8.70
C THR A 254 -5.15 1.39 8.54
N ILE A 255 -4.63 2.04 9.58
CA ILE A 255 -4.25 3.45 9.54
C ILE A 255 -2.87 3.58 10.16
N ARG A 256 -1.89 4.05 9.38
CA ARG A 256 -0.48 4.21 9.78
C ARG A 256 0.07 5.55 9.26
N GLY A 257 1.16 6.04 9.87
CA GLY A 257 1.83 7.25 9.40
C GLY A 257 0.97 8.51 9.38
N ALA A 258 0.01 8.66 10.30
CA ALA A 258 -0.83 9.86 10.36
C ALA A 258 0.00 11.08 10.78
N ARG A 259 -0.06 12.19 10.03
CA ARG A 259 0.78 13.38 10.23
C ARG A 259 -0.05 14.63 10.54
N LYS A 260 0.47 15.48 11.42
CA LYS A 260 -0.11 16.79 11.70
C LYS A 260 0.28 17.81 10.62
N PRO A 261 -0.49 18.90 10.44
CA PRO A 261 -0.16 19.95 9.48
C PRO A 261 1.26 20.51 9.63
N GLU A 262 1.75 20.65 10.87
CA GLU A 262 3.09 21.17 11.15
C GLU A 262 4.18 20.24 10.60
N TRP A 263 4.02 18.92 10.79
CA TRP A 263 4.94 17.92 10.25
C TRP A 263 4.96 17.97 8.72
N VAL A 264 3.79 18.11 8.08
CA VAL A 264 3.66 18.18 6.62
C VAL A 264 4.39 19.41 6.09
N ALA A 265 4.20 20.57 6.72
CA ALA A 265 4.87 21.82 6.34
C ALA A 265 6.40 21.73 6.49
N GLU A 266 6.89 21.06 7.55
CA GLU A 266 8.33 20.92 7.82
C GLU A 266 9.03 19.88 6.94
N ASN A 267 8.29 18.91 6.40
CA ASN A 267 8.84 17.74 5.70
C ASN A 267 8.50 17.67 4.21
N LEU A 268 7.79 18.65 3.65
CA LEU A 268 7.39 18.67 2.24
C LEU A 268 8.60 18.51 1.29
N ASP A 269 9.67 19.26 1.56
CA ASP A 269 10.91 19.25 0.76
C ASP A 269 11.99 18.34 1.35
N ASN A 270 11.65 17.50 2.32
CA ASN A 270 12.59 16.61 3.00
C ASN A 270 12.66 15.25 2.26
N PRO A 271 13.78 14.92 1.58
CA PRO A 271 13.95 13.64 0.89
C PRO A 271 13.99 12.45 1.85
N LEU A 272 14.47 12.66 3.08
CA LEU A 272 14.64 11.59 4.08
C LEU A 272 13.40 11.37 4.94
N ARG A 273 12.28 12.07 4.67
CA ARG A 273 11.07 11.98 5.51
C ARG A 273 10.50 10.56 5.64
N ASP A 274 10.76 9.69 4.67
CA ASP A 274 10.29 8.30 4.64
C ASP A 274 11.07 7.39 5.60
N TRP A 275 12.11 7.92 6.25
CA TRP A 275 12.81 7.27 7.35
C TRP A 275 12.03 7.35 8.67
N ASP A 276 11.07 8.30 8.79
CA ASP A 276 10.24 8.48 9.98
C ASP A 276 9.30 7.30 10.23
N GLY A 277 9.71 6.39 11.11
CA GLY A 277 8.95 5.21 11.51
C GLY A 277 9.34 3.93 10.77
N ARG A 278 10.48 3.91 10.07
CA ARG A 278 11.08 2.64 9.60
C ARG A 278 11.48 1.77 10.80
N PRO A 279 11.27 0.44 10.76
CA PRO A 279 11.62 -0.45 11.87
C PRO A 279 13.09 -0.36 12.29
N ASP A 280 13.99 -0.17 11.32
CA ASP A 280 15.43 -0.21 11.52
C ASP A 280 16.04 1.17 11.82
N ILE A 281 15.24 2.24 11.77
CA ILE A 281 15.69 3.62 12.03
C ILE A 281 14.99 4.16 13.26
N SER A 282 15.75 4.33 14.35
CA SER A 282 15.21 4.93 15.57
C SER A 282 14.78 6.39 15.34
N ALA A 283 13.78 6.85 16.09
CA ALA A 283 13.33 8.25 16.01
C ALA A 283 14.47 9.26 16.29
N ALA A 284 15.43 8.91 17.15
CA ALA A 284 16.59 9.75 17.44
C ALA A 284 17.51 9.88 16.23
N LEU A 285 17.85 8.75 15.59
CA LEU A 285 18.68 8.72 14.39
C LEU A 285 18.00 9.51 13.26
N TYR A 286 16.71 9.28 13.02
CA TYR A 286 15.94 10.04 12.04
C TYR A 286 16.04 11.56 12.26
N GLN A 287 15.82 12.05 13.49
CA GLN A 287 15.90 13.48 13.79
C GLN A 287 17.30 14.06 13.56
N GLU A 288 18.35 13.31 13.88
CA GLU A 288 19.73 13.71 13.61
C GLU A 288 20.02 13.74 12.09
N SER A 289 19.56 12.76 11.33
CA SER A 289 19.68 12.73 9.87
C SER A 289 18.99 13.94 9.21
N ILE A 290 17.79 14.32 9.69
CA ILE A 290 17.10 15.52 9.19
C ILE A 290 17.84 16.80 9.55
N THR A 291 18.42 16.86 10.75
CA THR A 291 19.23 18.00 11.18
C THR A 291 20.45 18.15 10.27
N GLN A 292 21.16 17.05 10.00
CA GLN A 292 22.31 17.06 9.10
C GLN A 292 21.91 17.48 7.68
N PHE A 293 20.85 16.88 7.13
CA PHE A 293 20.35 17.25 5.79
C PHE A 293 20.04 18.75 5.68
N LYS A 294 19.35 19.33 6.68
CA LYS A 294 19.02 20.76 6.69
C LYS A 294 20.28 21.63 6.76
N GLN A 295 21.30 21.22 7.52
CA GLN A 295 22.58 21.92 7.62
C GLN A 295 23.32 21.88 6.27
N THR A 296 23.47 20.70 5.68
CA THR A 296 24.09 20.51 4.36
C THR A 296 23.38 21.31 3.28
N ARG A 297 22.03 21.25 3.21
CA ARG A 297 21.24 22.05 2.27
C ARG A 297 21.55 23.53 2.39
N ARG A 298 21.60 24.07 3.61
CA ARG A 298 21.91 25.48 3.83
C ARG A 298 23.33 25.83 3.38
N ALA A 299 24.31 24.98 3.65
CA ALA A 299 25.70 25.19 3.26
C ALA A 299 25.86 25.16 1.73
N VAL A 300 25.27 24.16 1.06
CA VAL A 300 25.31 24.04 -0.41
C VAL A 300 24.64 25.24 -1.07
N LEU A 301 23.43 25.62 -0.66
CA LEU A 301 22.73 26.77 -1.25
C LEU A 301 23.51 28.08 -1.07
N ALA A 302 24.23 28.25 0.04
CA ALA A 302 25.09 29.41 0.25
C ALA A 302 26.27 29.44 -0.74
N VAL A 303 26.88 28.29 -1.02
CA VAL A 303 27.96 28.17 -2.03
C VAL A 303 27.43 28.40 -3.45
N LEU A 304 26.24 27.91 -3.78
CA LEU A 304 25.64 28.09 -5.09
C LEU A 304 25.21 29.54 -5.36
N ALA A 305 24.80 30.28 -4.32
CA ALA A 305 24.40 31.68 -4.43
C ALA A 305 25.58 32.64 -4.65
N ASP A 306 26.75 32.33 -4.10
CA ASP A 306 27.98 33.10 -4.27
C ASP A 306 29.16 32.17 -4.63
N PRO A 307 29.29 31.81 -5.92
CA PRO A 307 30.31 30.89 -6.40
C PRO A 307 31.68 31.60 -6.42
N GLY A 308 32.29 31.74 -5.26
CA GLY A 308 33.65 32.24 -5.10
C GLY A 308 34.70 31.35 -5.79
N ALA A 309 35.95 31.82 -5.82
CA ALA A 309 37.06 31.08 -6.44
C ALA A 309 37.35 29.71 -5.78
N ASP A 310 36.88 29.49 -4.56
CA ASP A 310 37.04 28.28 -3.74
C ASP A 310 35.83 27.32 -3.79
N ARG A 311 34.85 27.59 -4.67
CA ARG A 311 33.60 26.82 -4.80
C ARG A 311 33.82 25.31 -4.78
N ARG A 312 34.77 24.81 -5.57
CA ARG A 312 35.02 23.36 -5.70
C ARG A 312 35.45 22.74 -4.38
N THR A 313 36.44 23.34 -3.72
CA THR A 313 36.94 22.89 -2.41
C THR A 313 35.83 22.88 -1.37
N ARG A 314 35.02 23.94 -1.31
CA ARG A 314 33.93 24.06 -0.33
C ARG A 314 32.85 22.99 -0.53
N LEU A 315 32.51 22.65 -1.78
CA LEU A 315 31.51 21.60 -2.05
C LEU A 315 32.03 20.21 -1.65
N VAL A 316 33.30 19.91 -1.93
CA VAL A 316 33.93 18.66 -1.47
C VAL A 316 33.98 18.58 0.05
N GLU A 317 34.30 19.69 0.73
CA GLU A 317 34.29 19.76 2.21
C GLU A 317 32.89 19.53 2.79
N ILE A 318 31.86 20.16 2.22
CA ILE A 318 30.46 19.94 2.63
C ILE A 318 30.05 18.47 2.43
N GLY A 319 30.47 17.86 1.31
CA GLY A 319 30.25 16.44 1.04
C GLY A 319 30.93 15.55 2.06
N ARG A 320 32.19 15.85 2.41
CA ARG A 320 32.93 15.14 3.47
C ARG A 320 32.22 15.25 4.82
N GLU A 321 31.85 16.45 5.24
CA GLU A 321 31.14 16.66 6.52
C GLU A 321 29.82 15.88 6.57
N TYR A 322 29.10 15.80 5.44
CA TYR A 322 27.91 14.99 5.31
C TYR A 322 28.22 13.50 5.48
N GLY A 323 29.21 12.98 4.75
CA GLY A 323 29.65 11.59 4.85
C GLY A 323 30.07 11.20 6.28
N GLU A 324 30.97 11.97 6.88
CA GLU A 324 31.45 11.78 8.26
C GLU A 324 30.28 11.75 9.25
N LYS A 325 29.30 12.63 9.09
CA LYS A 325 28.15 12.62 9.99
C LYS A 325 27.33 11.35 9.86
N PHE A 326 27.14 10.83 8.65
CA PHE A 326 26.41 9.58 8.45
C PHE A 326 27.20 8.35 8.90
N ASN A 327 28.53 8.37 8.84
CA ASN A 327 29.37 7.35 9.52
C ASN A 327 29.07 7.32 11.03
N GLU A 328 29.10 8.48 11.71
CA GLU A 328 28.80 8.55 13.15
C GLU A 328 27.39 8.04 13.49
N LEU A 329 26.41 8.31 12.63
CA LEU A 329 25.04 7.85 12.83
C LEU A 329 24.93 6.35 12.62
N ASP A 330 25.59 5.81 11.60
CA ASP A 330 25.55 4.40 11.28
C ASP A 330 26.31 3.55 12.31
N GLU A 331 27.46 4.00 12.80
CA GLU A 331 28.18 3.33 13.91
C GLU A 331 27.30 3.12 15.15
N ARG A 332 26.28 3.95 15.34
CA ARG A 332 25.33 3.87 16.47
C ARG A 332 24.11 3.00 16.18
N GLY A 333 23.79 2.76 14.91
CA GLY A 333 22.49 2.23 14.50
C GLY A 333 22.51 1.07 13.51
N GLU A 334 23.63 0.87 12.79
CA GLU A 334 23.79 -0.11 11.70
C GLU A 334 22.56 -0.16 10.78
N PHE A 335 22.16 1.01 10.26
CA PHE A 335 20.89 1.20 9.57
C PHE A 335 21.05 1.66 8.13
N ILE A 336 22.24 2.12 7.74
CA ILE A 336 22.50 2.56 6.38
C ILE A 336 22.85 1.34 5.53
N MET A 337 21.84 0.79 4.87
CA MET A 337 22.01 -0.31 3.92
C MET A 337 22.06 0.24 2.49
N THR A 338 21.90 -0.64 1.50
CA THR A 338 21.91 -0.25 0.08
C THR A 338 20.86 0.82 -0.25
N VAL A 339 19.65 0.70 0.32
CA VAL A 339 18.54 1.63 0.05
C VAL A 339 18.80 3.00 0.69
N GLU A 340 19.12 3.02 1.98
CA GLU A 340 19.40 4.26 2.71
C GLU A 340 20.60 5.00 2.12
N ARG A 341 21.63 4.28 1.66
CA ARG A 341 22.74 4.86 0.91
C ARG A 341 22.25 5.60 -0.32
N GLU A 342 21.47 4.95 -1.17
CA GLU A 342 20.94 5.56 -2.39
C GLU A 342 20.11 6.81 -2.06
N GLU A 343 19.27 6.73 -1.02
CA GLU A 343 18.46 7.86 -0.55
C GLU A 343 19.31 9.04 -0.04
N LEU A 344 20.47 8.78 0.57
CA LEU A 344 21.39 9.84 1.01
C LEU A 344 22.04 10.58 -0.17
N PHE A 345 22.36 9.88 -1.26
CA PHE A 345 22.85 10.53 -2.49
C PHE A 345 21.74 11.24 -3.25
N ASP A 346 20.55 10.65 -3.32
CA ASP A 346 19.36 11.29 -3.89
C ASP A 346 19.01 12.58 -3.14
N ALA A 347 19.20 12.60 -1.82
CA ALA A 347 19.03 13.80 -1.01
C ALA A 347 20.00 14.93 -1.43
N LEU A 348 21.27 14.61 -1.72
CA LEU A 348 22.24 15.58 -2.24
C LEU A 348 21.87 16.06 -3.64
N ALA A 349 21.44 15.15 -4.53
CA ALA A 349 20.95 15.48 -5.86
C ALA A 349 19.76 16.44 -5.81
N GLN A 350 18.82 16.21 -4.89
CA GLN A 350 17.67 17.08 -4.68
C GLN A 350 18.07 18.48 -4.18
N ILE A 351 19.13 18.62 -3.38
CA ILE A 351 19.60 19.92 -2.90
C ILE A 351 20.09 20.80 -4.06
N VAL A 352 20.89 20.24 -4.96
CA VAL A 352 21.55 21.01 -6.04
C VAL A 352 20.66 21.19 -7.28
N GLY A 353 19.76 20.24 -7.54
CA GLY A 353 18.89 20.20 -8.71
C GLY A 353 19.62 19.78 -10.00
N GLU A 354 18.85 19.42 -11.02
CA GLU A 354 19.33 18.82 -12.29
C GLU A 354 20.33 19.70 -13.06
N GLN A 355 20.31 21.01 -12.84
CA GLN A 355 21.14 21.98 -13.58
C GLN A 355 22.55 22.15 -13.00
N GLN A 356 22.85 21.52 -11.86
CA GLN A 356 24.09 21.70 -11.10
C GLN A 356 24.88 20.38 -10.97
N GLN A 357 24.98 19.60 -12.06
CA GLN A 357 25.67 18.30 -12.05
C GLN A 357 27.10 18.37 -11.51
N GLU A 358 27.88 19.38 -11.90
CA GLU A 358 29.25 19.56 -11.37
C GLU A 358 29.25 19.73 -9.84
N ALA A 359 28.27 20.42 -9.27
CA ALA A 359 28.17 20.58 -7.83
C ALA A 359 27.79 19.27 -7.12
N LEU A 360 26.92 18.47 -7.75
CA LEU A 360 26.60 17.13 -7.26
C LEU A 360 27.84 16.25 -7.24
N ASP A 361 28.59 16.19 -8.34
CA ASP A 361 29.78 15.35 -8.47
C ASP A 361 30.81 15.67 -7.38
N LEU A 362 31.00 16.95 -7.06
CA LEU A 362 31.91 17.42 -5.99
C LEU A 362 31.42 17.04 -4.58
N LEU A 363 30.12 17.13 -4.32
CA LEU A 363 29.55 16.67 -3.04
C LEU A 363 29.72 15.16 -2.89
N CYS A 364 29.41 14.40 -3.93
CA CYS A 364 29.59 12.95 -3.96
C CYS A 364 31.05 12.56 -3.78
N GLU A 365 31.99 13.26 -4.44
CA GLU A 365 33.43 13.08 -4.22
C GLU A 365 33.79 13.25 -2.74
N GLY A 366 33.29 14.31 -2.10
CA GLY A 366 33.49 14.56 -0.68
C GLY A 366 33.00 13.42 0.22
N VAL A 367 31.79 12.92 -0.03
CA VAL A 367 31.19 11.79 0.71
C VAL A 367 32.02 10.53 0.53
N GLU A 368 32.35 10.17 -0.71
CA GLU A 368 33.08 8.95 -1.06
C GLU A 368 34.50 8.90 -0.47
N LEU A 369 35.10 10.05 -0.17
CA LEU A 369 36.43 10.12 0.48
C LEU A 369 36.43 9.61 1.93
N VAL A 370 35.26 9.57 2.58
CA VAL A 370 35.15 9.28 4.01
C VAL A 370 34.13 8.20 4.34
N ARG A 371 33.19 7.89 3.44
CA ARG A 371 32.14 6.90 3.68
C ARG A 371 32.71 5.54 4.12
N ASP A 372 32.21 5.03 5.24
CA ASP A 372 32.48 3.68 5.75
C ASP A 372 31.22 2.83 6.02
N TRP A 373 30.03 3.40 5.78
CA TRP A 373 28.71 2.74 5.76
C TRP A 373 28.33 2.16 4.39
#